data_AF-A0A969LWJ5-F1
#
_entry.id   AF-A0A969LWJ5-F1
#
_cell.length_a   1.000
_cell.length_b   1.000
_cell.length_c   1.000
_cell.angle_alpha   90.00
_cell.angle_beta   90.00
_cell.angle_gamma   90.00
#
_symmetry.space_group_name_H-M   'P 1'
#
loop_
_entity.id
_entity.type
_entity.pdbx_description
1 polymer ?
#
loop_
_entity_poly.entity_id
_entity_poly.type
_entity_poly.pdbx_seq_one_letter_code
_entity_poly.pdbx_strand_id
1 'polypeptide(L)'
;MNLNPNPNPNLELDLTPGETSRAVSPKPAKETAKGLANWHSRVSRSSSPITLTQTPKSDVASPEVDPFELMNSEAIGDLKINLPADQVLALLGEPESRNQPTFWGADGLYHQSWNYPQQGLRLDMASETRTQSQVIASVTMTAPSALTTKRGIAIGSSYDKVQAAYGMDADLSTPALPEVFIAGSVYGGVIFTFEANQVKQIFLGAGAE
;
A
#
# COMPACT_ATOMS: atom_id res chain seq x y z
N MET A 1 -16.98 50.85 -17.04
CA MET A 1 -16.85 50.94 -18.50
C MET A 1 -15.45 51.42 -18.84
N ASN A 2 -14.55 50.51 -19.24
CA ASN A 2 -13.76 50.68 -20.44
C ASN A 2 -13.17 49.32 -20.81
N LEU A 3 -13.46 48.91 -22.04
CA LEU A 3 -13.04 47.69 -22.70
C LEU A 3 -11.70 47.96 -23.36
N ASN A 4 -10.74 47.04 -23.30
CA ASN A 4 -10.13 46.57 -24.54
C ASN A 4 -9.42 45.22 -24.36
N PRO A 5 -9.71 44.22 -25.22
CA PRO A 5 -9.03 42.95 -25.30
C PRO A 5 -7.88 43.01 -26.33
N ASN A 6 -6.90 42.12 -26.22
CA ASN A 6 -6.14 41.72 -27.40
C ASN A 6 -5.74 40.24 -27.30
N PRO A 7 -6.15 39.39 -28.26
CA PRO A 7 -5.83 37.97 -28.31
C PRO A 7 -4.47 37.72 -28.96
N ASN A 8 -3.83 36.61 -28.61
CA ASN A 8 -2.72 36.07 -29.39
C ASN A 8 -3.15 34.71 -30.00
N PRO A 9 -3.43 34.66 -31.32
CA PRO A 9 -3.63 33.42 -32.06
C PRO A 9 -2.37 33.08 -32.86
N ASN A 10 -1.89 31.84 -32.73
CA ASN A 10 -0.95 31.16 -33.64
C ASN A 10 -0.49 29.86 -32.93
N LEU A 11 -0.36 28.68 -33.53
CA LEU A 11 -0.40 28.26 -34.93
C LEU A 11 -0.53 26.72 -34.90
N GLU A 12 -1.48 26.16 -35.66
CA GLU A 12 -1.49 24.77 -36.12
C GLU A 12 -0.33 24.54 -37.10
N LEU A 13 0.41 23.44 -36.91
CA LEU A 13 1.26 22.71 -37.87
C LEU A 13 1.58 21.37 -37.16
N ASP A 14 1.69 20.20 -37.76
CA ASP A 14 1.37 19.61 -39.04
C ASP A 14 1.63 18.10 -38.82
N LEU A 15 1.03 17.28 -39.66
CA LEU A 15 1.02 15.83 -39.68
C LEU A 15 2.41 15.24 -39.91
N THR A 16 2.77 14.19 -39.16
CA THR A 16 3.22 12.87 -39.67
C THR A 16 3.51 11.94 -38.49
N PRO A 17 3.25 10.63 -38.64
CA PRO A 17 4.40 9.74 -38.69
C PRO A 17 4.28 8.66 -39.76
N GLY A 18 5.32 8.57 -40.58
CA GLY A 18 5.65 7.37 -41.34
C GLY A 18 6.49 6.40 -40.52
N GLU A 19 6.50 5.16 -41.00
CA GLU A 19 7.36 4.03 -40.60
C GLU A 19 7.06 3.32 -39.27
N THR A 20 6.52 2.09 -39.38
CA THR A 20 7.08 1.00 -38.60
C THR A 20 7.10 -0.32 -39.36
N SER A 21 8.29 -0.86 -39.39
CA SER A 21 8.79 -2.11 -39.96
C SER A 21 8.05 -3.39 -39.58
N ARG A 22 8.11 -4.32 -40.55
CA ARG A 22 7.93 -5.77 -40.44
C ARG A 22 8.56 -6.38 -39.18
N ALA A 23 7.80 -7.24 -38.49
CA ALA A 23 8.33 -8.26 -37.60
C ALA A 23 7.87 -9.64 -38.08
N VAL A 24 8.85 -10.51 -38.34
CA VAL A 24 8.69 -11.93 -38.71
C VAL A 24 8.70 -12.76 -37.43
N SER A 25 7.63 -13.53 -37.21
CA SER A 25 7.53 -14.52 -36.14
C SER A 25 8.34 -15.79 -36.47
N PRO A 26 9.12 -16.36 -35.53
CA PRO A 26 9.66 -17.70 -35.67
C PRO A 26 8.71 -18.78 -35.16
N LYS A 27 8.82 -19.94 -35.82
CA LYS A 27 8.04 -21.17 -35.72
C LYS A 27 8.50 -22.03 -34.52
N PRO A 28 7.62 -22.73 -33.78
CA PRO A 28 8.04 -23.64 -32.72
C PRO A 28 8.52 -25.01 -33.26
N ALA A 29 9.61 -25.51 -32.68
CA ALA A 29 10.19 -26.82 -32.94
C ALA A 29 9.37 -27.94 -32.25
N LYS A 30 9.26 -29.07 -32.95
CA LYS A 30 8.69 -30.33 -32.47
C LYS A 30 9.76 -31.12 -31.75
N GLU A 31 9.45 -31.67 -30.57
CA GLU A 31 10.23 -32.73 -29.95
C GLU A 31 9.33 -33.96 -29.75
N THR A 32 9.83 -35.12 -30.17
CA THR A 32 9.14 -36.41 -30.20
C THR A 32 10.10 -37.47 -29.65
N ALA A 33 9.69 -38.21 -28.63
CA ALA A 33 10.19 -39.55 -28.28
C ALA A 33 9.19 -40.13 -27.25
N LYS A 34 8.19 -40.95 -27.62
CA LYS A 34 8.22 -42.40 -27.90
C LYS A 34 9.27 -43.20 -27.11
N GLY A 35 8.78 -43.98 -26.15
CA GLY A 35 9.46 -45.11 -25.52
C GLY A 35 8.44 -46.05 -24.89
N LEU A 36 7.95 -47.01 -25.67
CA LEU A 36 7.13 -48.15 -25.25
C LEU A 36 8.03 -49.26 -24.69
N ALA A 37 7.67 -49.86 -23.56
CA ALA A 37 7.95 -51.28 -23.31
C ALA A 37 6.97 -51.84 -22.27
N ASN A 38 6.41 -52.99 -22.61
CA ASN A 38 5.29 -53.69 -22.01
C ASN A 38 5.80 -55.06 -21.57
N TRP A 39 5.56 -55.53 -20.32
CA TRP A 39 5.66 -56.96 -20.01
C TRP A 39 4.89 -57.38 -18.75
N HIS A 40 4.41 -58.63 -18.81
CA HIS A 40 3.21 -59.14 -18.12
C HIS A 40 3.44 -59.70 -16.70
N SER A 41 2.38 -59.57 -15.90
CA SER A 41 1.79 -60.52 -14.95
C SER A 41 2.69 -61.40 -14.08
N ARG A 42 2.59 -61.20 -12.76
CA ARG A 42 2.45 -62.32 -11.81
C ARG A 42 1.68 -61.91 -10.56
N VAL A 43 0.59 -62.63 -10.32
CA VAL A 43 -0.21 -62.59 -9.09
C VAL A 43 0.58 -63.27 -7.97
N SER A 44 0.67 -62.63 -6.81
CA SER A 44 0.83 -63.32 -5.53
C SER A 44 0.15 -62.48 -4.45
N ARG A 45 -0.95 -63.02 -3.92
CA ARG A 45 -1.62 -62.53 -2.73
C ARG A 45 -0.69 -62.77 -1.54
N SER A 46 -0.36 -61.73 -0.80
CA SER A 46 0.04 -61.87 0.60
C SER A 46 -0.53 -60.68 1.36
N SER A 47 -1.43 -61.01 2.27
CA SER A 47 -2.12 -60.10 3.16
C SER A 47 -1.12 -59.47 4.14
N SER A 48 -1.09 -58.15 4.21
CA SER A 48 -0.50 -57.43 5.34
C SER A 48 -1.30 -56.16 5.60
N PRO A 49 -1.60 -55.84 6.87
CA PRO A 49 -2.51 -54.77 7.23
C PRO A 49 -1.94 -53.39 6.88
N ILE A 50 -2.83 -52.48 6.51
CA ILE A 50 -2.55 -51.07 6.26
C ILE A 50 -2.00 -50.45 7.54
N THR A 51 -0.68 -50.27 7.62
CA THR A 51 -0.09 -49.30 8.54
C THR A 51 -0.31 -47.92 7.94
N LEU A 52 -1.25 -47.16 8.53
CA LEU A 52 -1.36 -45.72 8.35
C LEU A 52 -0.04 -45.09 8.81
N THR A 53 0.93 -45.03 7.91
CA THR A 53 2.09 -44.17 8.08
C THR A 53 1.56 -42.77 7.90
N GLN A 54 1.36 -42.09 9.04
CA GLN A 54 1.16 -40.65 9.08
C GLN A 54 2.32 -40.03 8.31
N THR A 55 2.02 -39.46 7.15
CA THR A 55 2.91 -38.52 6.48
C THR A 55 3.23 -37.45 7.51
N PRO A 56 4.51 -37.15 7.81
CA PRO A 56 4.82 -36.00 8.64
C PRO A 56 4.23 -34.79 7.93
N LYS A 57 3.30 -34.13 8.62
CA LYS A 57 2.77 -32.82 8.26
C LYS A 57 4.00 -31.93 8.13
N SER A 58 4.30 -31.49 6.92
CA SER A 58 5.34 -30.51 6.68
C SER A 58 4.93 -29.22 7.39
N ASP A 59 5.30 -29.11 8.66
CA ASP A 59 5.33 -27.85 9.40
C ASP A 59 6.48 -27.03 8.83
N VAL A 60 6.28 -26.48 7.64
CA VAL A 60 6.99 -25.26 7.25
C VAL A 60 6.16 -24.15 7.89
N ALA A 61 6.49 -23.83 9.14
CA ALA A 61 6.04 -22.60 9.75
C ALA A 61 6.56 -21.46 8.84
N SER A 62 5.68 -20.94 7.99
CA SER A 62 5.88 -19.62 7.41
C SER A 62 6.17 -18.68 8.58
N PRO A 63 7.21 -17.82 8.52
CA PRO A 63 7.37 -16.80 9.54
C PRO A 63 6.07 -16.00 9.56
N GLU A 64 5.33 -16.06 10.67
CA GLU A 64 4.20 -15.18 10.88
C GLU A 64 4.77 -13.78 11.01
N VAL A 65 4.74 -13.02 9.91
CA VAL A 65 5.09 -11.61 9.91
C VAL A 65 4.01 -10.91 10.74
N ASP A 66 4.42 -10.17 11.77
CA ASP A 66 3.50 -9.39 12.58
C ASP A 66 2.77 -8.40 11.65
N PRO A 67 1.43 -8.50 11.52
CA PRO A 67 0.67 -7.67 10.59
C PRO A 67 0.77 -6.16 10.90
N PHE A 68 1.27 -5.78 12.08
CA PHE A 68 1.46 -4.39 12.50
C PHE A 68 2.92 -3.93 12.45
N GLU A 69 3.88 -4.78 12.09
CA GLU A 69 5.32 -4.44 12.10
C GLU A 69 5.61 -3.22 11.23
N LEU A 70 5.07 -3.20 10.01
CA LEU A 70 5.25 -2.08 9.09
C LEU A 70 4.66 -0.79 9.65
N MET A 71 3.43 -0.84 10.17
CA MET A 71 2.76 0.33 10.74
C MET A 71 3.56 0.94 11.91
N ASN A 72 4.11 0.09 12.78
CA ASN A 72 4.85 0.52 13.96
C ASN A 72 6.27 1.01 13.63
N SER A 73 6.87 0.52 12.54
CA SER A 73 8.22 0.87 12.13
C SER A 73 8.27 2.01 11.11
N GLU A 74 7.18 2.34 10.44
CA GLU A 74 7.10 3.41 9.43
C GLU A 74 6.87 4.79 10.04
N ALA A 75 7.15 5.85 9.27
CA ALA A 75 6.81 7.23 9.61
C ALA A 75 6.58 8.08 8.35
N ILE A 76 5.86 9.20 8.50
CA ILE A 76 5.77 10.27 7.51
C ILE A 76 6.53 11.48 8.09
N GLY A 77 7.73 11.74 7.57
CA GLY A 77 8.72 12.57 8.27
C GLY A 77 9.02 11.97 9.64
N ASP A 78 8.88 12.76 10.69
CA ASP A 78 9.04 12.32 12.08
C ASP A 78 7.72 11.84 12.72
N LEU A 79 6.60 11.90 11.99
CA LEU A 79 5.28 11.51 12.47
C LEU A 79 5.09 10.01 12.35
N LYS A 80 4.88 9.34 13.48
CA LYS A 80 4.67 7.89 13.58
C LYS A 80 3.53 7.57 14.55
N ILE A 81 2.99 6.37 14.43
CA ILE A 81 2.00 5.86 15.39
C ILE A 81 2.57 5.93 16.81
N ASN A 82 1.69 6.22 17.78
CA ASN A 82 2.01 6.42 19.19
C ASN A 82 2.88 7.65 19.51
N LEU A 83 3.13 8.56 18.56
CA LEU A 83 3.81 9.82 18.87
C LEU A 83 2.92 10.69 19.79
N PRO A 84 3.42 11.12 20.97
CA PRO A 84 2.63 11.92 21.91
C PRO A 84 2.29 13.32 21.38
N ALA A 85 1.13 13.83 21.80
CA ALA A 85 0.59 15.13 21.42
C ALA A 85 1.58 16.31 21.62
N ASP A 86 2.34 16.33 22.70
CA ASP A 86 3.34 17.39 22.96
C ASP A 86 4.47 17.39 21.93
N GLN A 87 4.94 16.21 21.53
CA GLN A 87 5.93 16.06 20.46
C GLN A 87 5.34 16.43 19.09
N VAL A 88 4.08 16.10 18.83
CA VAL A 88 3.38 16.54 17.61
C VAL A 88 3.35 18.07 17.53
N LEU A 89 2.98 18.74 18.62
CA LEU A 89 2.95 20.21 18.67
C LEU A 89 4.34 20.83 18.55
N ALA A 90 5.37 20.18 19.09
CA ALA A 90 6.75 20.62 18.92
C ALA A 90 7.23 20.52 17.46
N LEU A 91 6.78 19.51 16.72
CA LEU A 91 7.16 19.28 15.33
C LEU A 91 6.36 20.15 14.34
N LEU A 92 5.05 20.25 14.53
CA LEU A 92 4.13 20.84 13.55
C LEU A 92 3.58 22.21 13.95
N GLY A 93 3.74 22.61 15.21
CA GLY A 93 3.03 23.73 15.81
C GLY A 93 1.58 23.39 16.16
N GLU A 94 0.77 24.41 16.41
CA GLU A 94 -0.67 24.23 16.67
C GLU A 94 -1.42 23.89 15.36
N PRO A 95 -2.35 22.92 15.38
CA PRO A 95 -3.21 22.66 14.24
C PRO A 95 -4.19 23.80 14.03
N GLU A 96 -4.50 24.07 12.77
CA GLU A 96 -5.48 25.08 12.36
C GLU A 96 -6.90 24.74 12.87
N SER A 97 -7.20 23.45 13.04
CA SER A 97 -8.45 23.02 13.68
C SER A 97 -8.37 21.63 14.32
N ARG A 98 -9.23 21.42 15.33
CA ARG A 98 -9.50 20.11 15.95
C ARG A 98 -11.02 19.89 16.04
N ASN A 99 -11.50 18.67 15.82
CA ASN A 99 -12.90 18.33 16.09
C ASN A 99 -13.11 18.01 17.60
N GLN A 100 -14.32 17.62 18.00
CA GLN A 100 -14.56 17.16 19.37
C GLN A 100 -14.12 15.70 19.55
N PRO A 101 -13.53 15.32 20.70
CA PRO A 101 -13.21 13.92 20.99
C PRO A 101 -14.46 13.02 20.93
N THR A 102 -14.41 12.00 20.08
CA THR A 102 -15.49 11.04 19.85
C THR A 102 -15.05 9.65 20.27
N PHE A 103 -15.87 8.94 21.04
CA PHE A 103 -15.57 7.57 21.44
C PHE A 103 -15.82 6.62 20.27
N TRP A 104 -14.83 5.81 19.91
CA TRP A 104 -14.94 4.79 18.89
C TRP A 104 -15.04 3.43 19.54
N GLY A 105 -16.12 2.71 19.22
CA GLY A 105 -16.40 1.41 19.82
C GLY A 105 -15.51 0.27 19.31
N ALA A 106 -14.81 0.47 18.19
CA ALA A 106 -13.97 -0.54 17.56
C ALA A 106 -12.72 -0.84 18.40
N ASP A 107 -12.08 0.19 18.95
CA ASP A 107 -10.86 0.10 19.77
C ASP A 107 -11.07 0.56 21.21
N GLY A 108 -12.21 1.18 21.52
CA GLY A 108 -12.52 1.66 22.87
C GLY A 108 -11.78 2.93 23.25
N LEU A 109 -11.35 3.74 22.27
CA LEU A 109 -10.61 4.98 22.50
C LEU A 109 -11.44 6.22 22.13
N TYR A 110 -10.99 7.38 22.60
CA TYR A 110 -11.47 8.68 22.19
C TYR A 110 -10.58 9.26 21.10
N HIS A 111 -11.16 9.48 19.93
CA HIS A 111 -10.50 9.99 18.73
C HIS A 111 -10.79 11.46 18.50
N GLN A 112 -9.78 12.19 18.06
CA GLN A 112 -9.88 13.58 17.66
C GLN A 112 -9.01 13.82 16.43
N SER A 113 -9.61 14.40 15.39
CA SER A 113 -8.87 14.79 14.20
C SER A 113 -8.22 16.15 14.42
N TRP A 114 -6.92 16.23 14.14
CA TRP A 114 -6.12 17.45 14.12
C TRP A 114 -5.75 17.77 12.67
N ASN A 115 -6.14 18.93 12.17
CA ASN A 115 -5.97 19.29 10.76
C ASN A 115 -4.88 20.34 10.59
N TYR A 116 -3.93 20.05 9.70
CA TYR A 116 -2.85 20.93 9.27
C TYR A 116 -2.88 21.15 7.75
N PRO A 117 -3.94 21.79 7.20
CA PRO A 117 -4.13 21.93 5.76
C PRO A 117 -2.97 22.67 5.07
N GLN A 118 -2.32 23.66 5.71
CA GLN A 118 -1.18 24.35 5.09
C GLN A 118 0.05 23.45 4.94
N GLN A 119 0.12 22.38 5.74
CA GLN A 119 1.20 21.38 5.69
C GLN A 119 0.78 20.10 4.95
N GLY A 120 -0.47 20.03 4.47
CA GLY A 120 -1.03 18.85 3.80
C GLY A 120 -1.17 17.63 4.70
N LEU A 121 -1.50 17.83 5.98
CA LEU A 121 -1.61 16.75 6.96
C LEU A 121 -2.97 16.77 7.68
N ARG A 122 -3.45 15.58 8.01
CA ARG A 122 -4.49 15.33 9.00
C ARG A 122 -4.03 14.19 9.88
N LEU A 123 -4.03 14.41 11.19
CA LEU A 123 -3.73 13.39 12.19
C LEU A 123 -5.02 12.95 12.85
N ASP A 124 -5.15 11.66 13.08
CA ASP A 124 -6.10 11.18 14.07
C ASP A 124 -5.37 10.89 15.37
N MET A 125 -5.88 11.46 16.45
CA MET A 125 -5.28 11.44 17.78
C MET A 125 -6.19 10.66 18.74
N ALA A 126 -5.65 9.66 19.41
CA ALA A 126 -6.42 8.77 20.29
C ALA A 126 -5.96 8.83 21.75
N SER A 127 -6.89 8.53 22.67
CA SER A 127 -6.64 8.46 24.13
C SER A 127 -7.68 7.58 24.82
N GLU A 128 -7.34 7.00 25.97
CA GLU A 128 -8.28 6.16 26.74
C GLU A 128 -9.45 6.96 27.35
N THR A 129 -9.25 8.24 27.65
CA THR A 129 -10.28 9.13 28.19
C THR A 129 -10.24 10.49 27.51
N ARG A 130 -11.38 11.21 27.55
CA ARG A 130 -11.53 12.55 26.95
C ARG A 130 -10.52 13.61 27.39
N THR A 131 -9.84 13.40 28.53
CA THR A 131 -8.97 14.40 29.16
C THR A 131 -7.51 13.98 29.24
N GLN A 132 -7.18 12.74 28.88
CA GLN A 132 -5.80 12.26 28.86
C GLN A 132 -5.03 12.79 27.65
N SER A 133 -3.71 12.79 27.77
CA SER A 133 -2.81 13.09 26.65
C SER A 133 -3.04 12.09 25.52
N GLN A 134 -3.20 12.62 24.31
CA GLN A 134 -3.41 11.81 23.12
C GLN A 134 -2.09 11.41 22.46
N VAL A 135 -2.15 10.36 21.64
CA VAL A 135 -1.09 9.92 20.74
C VAL A 135 -1.61 9.79 19.32
N ILE A 136 -0.74 9.82 18.30
CA ILE A 136 -1.14 9.55 16.92
C ILE A 136 -1.66 8.11 16.78
N ALA A 137 -2.89 7.97 16.28
CA ALA A 137 -3.47 6.71 15.84
C ALA A 137 -3.39 6.52 14.32
N SER A 138 -3.46 7.61 13.55
CA SER A 138 -3.17 7.58 12.11
C SER A 138 -2.68 8.92 11.58
N VAL A 139 -2.00 8.87 10.42
CA VAL A 139 -1.51 10.04 9.68
C VAL A 139 -2.02 9.96 8.26
N THR A 140 -2.74 11.00 7.82
CA THR A 140 -3.08 11.21 6.41
C THR A 140 -2.24 12.37 5.87
N MET A 141 -1.54 12.14 4.76
CA MET A 141 -0.76 13.14 4.04
C MET A 141 -1.30 13.33 2.62
N THR A 142 -1.47 14.58 2.21
CA THR A 142 -1.85 15.01 0.86
C THR A 142 -0.99 16.20 0.42
N ALA A 143 -1.20 16.71 -0.79
CA ALA A 143 -0.67 18.03 -1.15
C ALA A 143 -1.19 19.10 -0.16
N PRO A 144 -0.40 20.14 0.19
CA PRO A 144 0.92 20.49 -0.35
C PRO A 144 2.11 19.92 0.43
N SER A 145 1.96 18.82 1.18
CA SER A 145 3.02 18.32 2.07
C SER A 145 4.34 18.06 1.35
N ALA A 146 5.44 18.47 1.98
CA ALA A 146 6.81 18.20 1.55
C ALA A 146 7.43 16.97 2.26
N LEU A 147 6.69 16.33 3.17
CA LEU A 147 7.17 15.16 3.91
C LEU A 147 7.24 13.92 3.02
N THR A 148 8.02 12.94 3.46
CA THR A 148 8.15 11.64 2.82
C THR A 148 7.96 10.51 3.82
N THR A 149 7.61 9.33 3.33
CA THR A 149 7.78 8.10 4.13
C THR A 149 9.26 7.84 4.42
N LYS A 150 9.60 6.93 5.35
CA LYS A 150 11.01 6.56 5.58
C LYS A 150 11.68 5.97 4.35
N ARG A 151 10.90 5.36 3.46
CA ARG A 151 11.36 4.81 2.18
C ARG A 151 11.34 5.82 1.03
N GLY A 152 11.15 7.11 1.33
CA GLY A 152 11.32 8.20 0.37
C GLY A 152 10.17 8.37 -0.62
N ILE A 153 8.97 7.90 -0.28
CA ILE A 153 7.76 8.15 -1.05
C ILE A 153 7.11 9.45 -0.59
N ALA A 154 6.84 10.33 -1.54
CA ALA A 154 6.20 11.63 -1.35
C ALA A 154 4.92 11.72 -2.19
N ILE A 155 4.08 12.72 -1.90
CA ILE A 155 3.01 13.13 -2.82
C ILE A 155 3.61 13.42 -4.20
N GLY A 156 2.98 12.91 -5.25
CA GLY A 156 3.45 12.98 -6.64
C GLY A 156 4.40 11.86 -7.07
N SER A 157 4.84 10.97 -6.18
CA SER A 157 5.65 9.80 -6.55
C SER A 157 4.89 8.87 -7.50
N SER A 158 5.59 8.22 -8.43
CA SER A 158 4.95 7.26 -9.35
C SER A 158 4.61 5.93 -8.66
N TYR A 159 3.66 5.18 -9.23
CA TYR A 159 3.36 3.82 -8.80
C TYR A 159 4.61 2.92 -8.79
N ASP A 160 5.41 2.96 -9.85
CA ASP A 160 6.64 2.15 -9.96
C ASP A 160 7.62 2.43 -8.81
N LYS A 161 7.72 3.69 -8.36
CA LYS A 161 8.56 4.06 -7.22
C LYS A 161 8.01 3.46 -5.92
N VAL A 162 6.70 3.46 -5.74
CA VAL A 162 6.04 2.81 -4.59
C VAL A 162 6.27 1.30 -4.62
N GLN A 163 6.03 0.65 -5.76
CA GLN A 163 6.26 -0.78 -5.93
C GLN A 163 7.72 -1.17 -5.66
N ALA A 164 8.69 -0.36 -6.08
CA ALA A 164 10.09 -0.60 -5.80
C ALA A 164 10.43 -0.46 -4.30
N ALA A 165 9.77 0.47 -3.59
CA ALA A 165 10.03 0.73 -2.18
C ALA A 165 9.30 -0.21 -1.22
N TYR A 166 8.07 -0.63 -1.56
CA TYR A 166 7.16 -1.36 -0.68
C TYR A 166 6.66 -2.69 -1.26
N GLY A 167 7.11 -3.10 -2.45
CA GLY A 167 6.59 -4.28 -3.13
C GLY A 167 6.72 -5.59 -2.36
N MET A 168 7.70 -5.70 -1.46
CA MET A 168 7.86 -6.88 -0.60
C MET A 168 6.82 -6.95 0.52
N ASP A 169 6.22 -5.81 0.87
CA ASP A 169 5.18 -5.70 1.89
C ASP A 169 3.78 -5.61 1.26
N ALA A 170 3.64 -5.79 -0.05
CA ALA A 170 2.36 -5.64 -0.73
C ALA A 170 1.30 -6.58 -0.14
N ASP A 171 0.11 -6.05 0.17
CA ASP A 171 -1.02 -6.88 0.58
C ASP A 171 -1.48 -7.75 -0.60
N LEU A 172 -1.27 -9.06 -0.48
CA LEU A 172 -1.68 -10.04 -1.48
C LEU A 172 -3.09 -10.57 -1.25
N SER A 173 -3.72 -10.21 -0.13
CA SER A 173 -5.07 -10.66 0.25
C SER A 173 -6.16 -9.74 -0.27
N THR A 174 -5.85 -8.45 -0.44
CA THR A 174 -6.76 -7.46 -1.03
C THR A 174 -6.65 -7.48 -2.56
N PRO A 175 -7.76 -7.52 -3.31
CA PRO A 175 -7.73 -7.41 -4.77
C PRO A 175 -7.00 -6.14 -5.21
N ALA A 176 -6.05 -6.29 -6.13
CA ALA A 176 -5.30 -5.15 -6.67
C ALA A 176 -6.25 -4.17 -7.39
N LEU A 177 -6.32 -2.93 -6.89
CA LEU A 177 -7.02 -1.84 -7.52
C LEU A 177 -5.99 -0.89 -8.17
N PRO A 178 -6.26 -0.37 -9.38
CA PRO A 178 -5.30 0.51 -10.08
C PRO A 178 -5.02 1.83 -9.34
N GLU A 179 -5.93 2.23 -8.44
CA GLU A 179 -5.88 3.50 -7.72
C GLU A 179 -5.33 3.36 -6.30
N VAL A 180 -5.03 2.14 -5.84
CA VAL A 180 -4.61 1.90 -4.46
C VAL A 180 -3.48 0.87 -4.39
N PHE A 181 -2.46 1.16 -3.60
CA PHE A 181 -1.44 0.19 -3.18
C PHE A 181 -1.44 0.12 -1.66
N ILE A 182 -1.46 -1.09 -1.12
CA ILE A 182 -1.42 -1.33 0.33
C ILE A 182 -0.11 -2.05 0.64
N ALA A 183 0.74 -1.42 1.45
CA ALA A 183 1.88 -2.07 2.10
C ALA A 183 1.45 -2.48 3.52
N GLY A 184 1.63 -3.74 3.88
CA GLY A 184 1.10 -4.33 5.12
C GLY A 184 -0.30 -4.86 4.91
N SER A 185 -1.28 -4.31 5.64
CA SER A 185 -2.70 -4.64 5.49
C SER A 185 -3.58 -3.41 5.65
N VAL A 186 -4.86 -3.53 5.28
CA VAL A 186 -5.86 -2.48 5.58
C VAL A 186 -6.04 -2.23 7.07
N TYR A 187 -5.69 -3.19 7.93
CA TYR A 187 -5.78 -3.06 9.39
C TYR A 187 -4.51 -2.48 10.02
N GLY A 188 -3.41 -2.39 9.27
CA GLY A 188 -2.14 -1.89 9.75
C GLY A 188 -1.13 -1.83 8.63
N GLY A 189 -0.74 -0.62 8.25
CA GLY A 189 0.29 -0.43 7.24
C GLY A 189 0.29 0.97 6.64
N VAL A 190 0.68 1.02 5.37
CA VAL A 190 0.70 2.25 4.56
C VAL A 190 -0.17 2.04 3.34
N ILE A 191 -1.12 2.94 3.14
CA ILE A 191 -2.02 2.93 2.00
C ILE A 191 -1.66 4.13 1.12
N PHE A 192 -1.34 3.87 -0.14
CA PHE A 192 -1.09 4.89 -1.14
C PHE A 192 -2.28 4.95 -2.09
N THR A 193 -2.88 6.12 -2.23
CA THR A 193 -3.92 6.39 -3.22
C THR A 193 -3.31 7.12 -4.40
N PHE A 194 -3.65 6.68 -5.62
CA PHE A 194 -3.12 7.20 -6.87
C PHE A 194 -4.18 7.89 -7.70
N GLU A 195 -3.76 8.90 -8.44
CA GLU A 195 -4.52 9.50 -9.54
C GLU A 195 -3.52 9.79 -10.65
N ALA A 196 -3.87 9.44 -11.89
CA ALA A 196 -2.98 9.59 -13.05
C ALA A 196 -1.56 9.02 -12.81
N ASN A 197 -1.47 7.83 -12.21
CA ASN A 197 -0.23 7.11 -11.89
C ASN A 197 0.70 7.83 -10.88
N GLN A 198 0.18 8.79 -10.12
CA GLN A 198 0.92 9.52 -9.10
C GLN A 198 0.23 9.45 -7.73
N VAL A 199 1.02 9.33 -6.67
CA VAL A 199 0.53 9.33 -5.28
C VAL A 199 -0.17 10.66 -4.99
N LYS A 200 -1.43 10.61 -4.61
CA LYS A 200 -2.23 11.76 -4.16
C LYS A 200 -2.42 11.81 -2.66
N GLN A 201 -2.46 10.64 -2.03
CA GLN A 201 -2.60 10.49 -0.60
C GLN A 201 -1.70 9.37 -0.10
N ILE A 202 -1.11 9.59 1.07
CA ILE A 202 -0.46 8.53 1.86
C ILE A 202 -1.18 8.48 3.19
N PHE A 203 -1.63 7.29 3.57
CA PHE A 203 -2.22 7.02 4.88
C PHE A 203 -1.34 6.02 5.63
N LEU A 204 -0.98 6.33 6.88
CA LEU A 204 -0.26 5.46 7.81
C LEU A 204 -1.17 5.20 9.01
N GLY A 205 -1.52 3.94 9.27
CA GLY A 205 -2.38 3.54 10.38
C GLY A 205 -3.24 2.32 10.07
N ALA A 206 -4.29 2.14 10.85
CA ALA A 206 -5.36 1.18 10.58
C ALA A 206 -6.44 1.87 9.74
N GLY A 207 -6.64 1.45 8.48
CA GLY A 207 -7.54 2.11 7.52
C GLY A 207 -8.96 1.55 7.47
N ALA A 208 -9.24 0.48 8.23
CA ALA A 208 -10.56 -0.09 8.39
C ALA A 208 -11.19 0.46 9.69
N GLU A 209 -12.04 1.47 9.54
CA GLU A 209 -12.78 2.13 10.62
C GLU A 209 -14.29 2.16 10.30
#